data_AF-A0A514ZA91-F1
#
_entry.id   AF-A0A514ZA91-F1
#
_cell.length_a   1.000
_cell.length_b   1.000
_cell.length_c   1.000
_cell.angle_alpha   90.00
_cell.angle_beta   90.00
_cell.angle_gamma   90.00
#
_symmetry.space_group_name_H-M   'P 1'
#
loop_
_entity.id
_entity.type
_entity.pdbx_description
1 polymer ?
#
loop_
_entity_poly.entity_id
_entity_poly.type
_entity_poly.pdbx_seq_one_letter_code
_entity_poly.pdbx_strand_id
1 'polypeptide(L)'
;MEDILPPLLVKINQDFDERAANSKTLKQSMELLKTKKATYIQANEFGVEVGQILSDVLGTHVTVDVLPDGKMYFNIADRLFNSILKKNFDLISGYSTDVQSELNQLAGFKLKSQIPELNQDRIDGIVNRISSEDDFEKILWLLKEPIVTFSQSVVDDTLKKNIDFQAKAGLKPKIVRKLVGKACDWCRSLAGSYDYPNVPSDVYHRHERCRCTVEYDPRDIDRKRQDVWSKNWVDPDKDAKIAERKNLNLKERK
;
A
#
# COMPACT_ATOMS: atom_id res chain seq x y z
N MET A 1 -27.53 6.72 -28.84
CA MET A 1 -27.30 5.77 -27.75
C MET A 1 -27.03 6.59 -26.50
N GLU A 2 -27.73 6.31 -25.41
CA GLU A 2 -27.55 7.02 -24.13
C GLU A 2 -26.22 6.58 -23.49
N ASP A 3 -25.50 7.50 -22.84
CA ASP A 3 -24.22 7.19 -22.18
C ASP A 3 -24.49 6.28 -20.96
N ILE A 4 -24.06 5.03 -21.05
CA ILE A 4 -24.26 4.03 -19.98
C ILE A 4 -23.39 4.31 -18.75
N LEU A 5 -22.34 5.12 -18.88
CA LEU A 5 -21.31 5.20 -17.86
C LEU A 5 -21.73 6.00 -16.61
N PRO A 6 -22.36 7.18 -16.69
CA PRO A 6 -22.80 7.91 -15.50
C PRO A 6 -23.70 7.07 -14.56
N PRO A 7 -24.78 6.41 -15.03
CA PRO A 7 -25.59 5.59 -14.14
C PRO A 7 -24.83 4.35 -13.64
N LEU A 8 -23.94 3.76 -14.44
CA LEU A 8 -23.09 2.64 -14.02
C LEU A 8 -22.14 3.04 -12.88
N LEU A 9 -21.48 4.19 -13.00
CA LEU A 9 -20.58 4.72 -11.97
C LEU A 9 -21.31 4.98 -10.65
N VAL A 10 -22.55 5.48 -10.69
CA VAL A 10 -23.36 5.68 -9.48
C VAL A 10 -23.61 4.34 -8.78
N LYS A 11 -24.05 3.32 -9.52
CA LYS A 11 -24.30 1.97 -8.96
C LYS A 11 -23.04 1.35 -8.36
N ILE A 12 -21.92 1.39 -9.09
CA ILE A 12 -20.63 0.86 -8.63
C ILE A 12 -20.19 1.56 -7.35
N ASN A 13 -20.26 2.89 -7.30
CA ASN A 13 -19.83 3.63 -6.11
C ASN A 13 -20.73 3.35 -4.89
N GLN A 14 -22.05 3.30 -5.08
CA GLN A 14 -22.98 3.01 -3.99
C GLN A 14 -22.76 1.61 -3.41
N ASP A 15 -22.65 0.58 -4.25
CA ASP A 15 -22.42 -0.80 -3.81
C ASP A 15 -21.04 -0.95 -3.16
N PHE A 16 -20.01 -0.32 -3.72
CA PHE A 16 -18.69 -0.28 -3.09
C PHE A 16 -18.73 0.37 -1.71
N ASP A 17 -19.35 1.55 -1.58
CA ASP A 17 -19.42 2.28 -0.32
C ASP A 17 -20.20 1.48 0.74
N GLU A 18 -21.29 0.81 0.35
CA GLU A 18 -22.08 -0.07 1.24
C GLU A 18 -21.26 -1.29 1.71
N ARG A 19 -20.60 -2.00 0.78
CA ARG A 19 -19.77 -3.17 1.13
C ARG A 19 -18.57 -2.77 1.97
N ALA A 20 -17.91 -1.66 1.65
CA ALA A 20 -16.79 -1.13 2.42
C ALA A 20 -17.22 -0.73 3.84
N ALA A 21 -18.37 -0.05 3.99
CA ALA A 21 -18.93 0.31 5.29
C ALA A 21 -19.32 -0.91 6.13
N ASN A 22 -19.62 -2.05 5.50
CA ASN A 22 -19.99 -3.29 6.17
C ASN A 22 -18.82 -4.25 6.41
N SER A 23 -17.67 -4.06 5.74
CA SER A 23 -16.50 -4.93 5.89
C SER A 23 -15.94 -4.96 7.32
N LYS A 24 -15.86 -6.18 7.87
CA LYS A 24 -15.24 -6.42 9.17
C LYS A 24 -13.73 -6.12 9.13
N THR A 25 -13.06 -6.49 8.06
CA THR A 25 -11.62 -6.29 7.87
C THR A 25 -11.28 -4.79 7.84
N LEU A 26 -12.04 -3.98 7.09
CA LEU A 26 -11.82 -2.53 7.05
C LEU A 26 -12.09 -1.89 8.42
N LYS A 27 -13.17 -2.28 9.11
CA LYS A 27 -13.47 -1.81 10.47
C LYS A 27 -12.35 -2.13 11.46
N GLN A 28 -11.82 -3.35 11.43
CA GLN A 28 -10.69 -3.76 12.27
C GLN A 28 -9.42 -2.96 11.95
N SER A 29 -9.15 -2.70 10.67
CA SER A 29 -8.02 -1.87 10.23
C SER A 29 -8.14 -0.43 10.75
N MET A 30 -9.35 0.16 10.74
CA MET A 30 -9.59 1.48 11.32
C MET A 30 -9.40 1.50 12.83
N GLU A 31 -9.83 0.45 13.54
CA GLU A 31 -9.66 0.35 14.99
C GLU A 31 -8.18 0.22 15.39
N LEU A 32 -7.41 -0.57 14.64
CA LEU A 32 -5.96 -0.67 14.84
C LEU A 32 -5.25 0.65 14.58
N LEU A 33 -5.70 1.44 13.61
CA LEU A 33 -5.17 2.78 13.38
C LEU A 33 -5.48 3.71 14.56
N LYS A 34 -6.75 3.76 15.01
CA LYS A 34 -7.17 4.57 16.18
C LYS A 34 -6.41 4.22 17.45
N THR A 35 -6.15 2.92 17.67
CA THR A 35 -5.42 2.42 18.84
C THR A 35 -3.90 2.44 18.67
N LYS A 36 -3.39 3.04 17.58
CA LYS A 36 -1.94 3.18 17.27
C LYS A 36 -1.19 1.85 17.18
N LYS A 37 -1.88 0.80 16.74
CA LYS A 37 -1.35 -0.57 16.56
C LYS A 37 -1.21 -0.97 15.10
N ALA A 38 -1.76 -0.19 14.17
CA ALA A 38 -1.65 -0.47 12.75
C ALA A 38 -0.21 -0.35 12.26
N THR A 39 0.18 -1.26 11.37
CA THR A 39 1.47 -1.30 10.69
C THR A 39 1.26 -1.47 9.18
N TYR A 40 2.33 -1.55 8.40
CA TYR A 40 2.23 -1.87 6.97
C TYR A 40 1.60 -3.25 6.68
N ILE A 41 1.54 -4.15 7.67
CA ILE A 41 0.74 -5.38 7.57
C ILE A 41 -0.74 -5.03 7.43
N GLN A 42 -1.26 -4.20 8.33
CA GLN A 42 -2.66 -3.73 8.28
C GLN A 42 -2.92 -2.87 7.05
N ALA A 43 -1.95 -2.07 6.61
CA ALA A 43 -2.07 -1.32 5.35
C ALA A 43 -2.22 -2.27 4.15
N ASN A 44 -1.44 -3.36 4.07
CA ASN A 44 -1.59 -4.36 3.02
C ASN A 44 -2.93 -5.12 3.14
N GLU A 45 -3.35 -5.53 4.33
CA GLU A 45 -4.67 -6.16 4.56
C GLU A 45 -5.82 -5.25 4.11
N PHE A 46 -5.75 -3.96 4.47
CA PHE A 46 -6.69 -2.94 4.05
C PHE A 46 -6.72 -2.80 2.51
N GLY A 47 -5.55 -2.69 1.88
CA GLY A 47 -5.44 -2.62 0.42
C GLY A 47 -6.01 -3.86 -0.29
N VAL A 48 -5.71 -5.07 0.21
CA VAL A 48 -6.27 -6.32 -0.33
C VAL A 48 -7.80 -6.34 -0.23
N GLU A 49 -8.35 -6.01 0.95
CA GLU A 49 -9.79 -6.00 1.17
C GLU A 49 -10.50 -4.99 0.28
N VAL A 50 -9.99 -3.75 0.19
CA VAL A 50 -10.55 -2.73 -0.69
C VAL A 50 -10.52 -3.19 -2.16
N GLY A 51 -9.41 -3.77 -2.60
CA GLY A 51 -9.28 -4.31 -3.95
C GLY A 51 -10.25 -5.47 -4.22
N GLN A 52 -10.47 -6.35 -3.24
CA GLN A 52 -11.40 -7.47 -3.36
C GLN A 52 -12.84 -6.99 -3.46
N ILE A 53 -13.24 -6.04 -2.60
CA ILE A 53 -14.58 -5.43 -2.65
C ILE A 53 -14.79 -4.77 -4.01
N LEU A 54 -13.83 -4.00 -4.51
CA LEU A 54 -13.95 -3.36 -5.83
C LEU A 54 -14.03 -4.38 -6.96
N SER A 55 -13.20 -5.43 -6.92
CA SER A 55 -13.26 -6.54 -7.88
C SER A 55 -14.66 -7.18 -7.92
N ASP A 56 -15.23 -7.47 -6.75
CA ASP A 56 -16.55 -8.12 -6.66
C ASP A 56 -17.67 -7.19 -7.15
N VAL A 57 -17.61 -5.90 -6.82
CA VAL A 57 -18.55 -4.88 -7.31
C VAL A 57 -18.43 -4.74 -8.83
N LEU A 58 -17.22 -4.67 -9.39
CA LEU A 58 -17.03 -4.62 -10.83
C LEU A 58 -17.60 -5.86 -11.52
N GLY A 59 -17.34 -7.05 -10.98
CA GLY A 59 -17.93 -8.29 -11.49
C GLY A 59 -19.45 -8.37 -11.37
N THR A 60 -20.07 -7.59 -10.48
CA THR A 60 -21.53 -7.51 -10.31
C THR A 60 -22.17 -6.57 -11.34
N HIS A 61 -21.56 -5.41 -11.61
CA HIS A 61 -22.19 -4.34 -12.39
C HIS A 61 -21.64 -4.18 -13.82
N VAL A 62 -20.41 -4.61 -14.07
CA VAL A 62 -19.78 -4.55 -15.39
C VAL A 62 -19.94 -5.90 -16.07
N THR A 63 -21.12 -6.09 -16.66
CA THR A 63 -21.53 -7.34 -17.33
C THR A 63 -21.71 -7.11 -18.83
N VAL A 64 -21.72 -8.20 -19.60
CA VAL A 64 -21.84 -8.15 -21.08
C VAL A 64 -23.12 -7.44 -21.51
N ASP A 65 -24.23 -7.64 -20.82
CA ASP A 65 -25.53 -7.05 -21.12
C ASP A 65 -25.60 -5.53 -20.88
N VAL A 66 -24.74 -5.00 -20.01
CA VAL A 66 -24.64 -3.56 -19.74
C VAL A 66 -23.79 -2.87 -20.80
N LEU A 67 -22.89 -3.60 -21.46
CA LEU A 67 -21.97 -3.05 -22.45
C LEU A 67 -22.60 -2.95 -23.85
N PRO A 68 -22.30 -1.90 -24.61
CA PRO A 68 -22.74 -1.80 -26.01
C PRO A 68 -22.14 -2.94 -26.83
N ASP A 69 -22.99 -3.67 -27.55
CA ASP A 69 -22.63 -4.83 -28.36
C ASP A 69 -21.86 -5.93 -27.58
N GLY A 70 -21.98 -5.96 -26.25
CA GLY A 70 -21.20 -6.85 -25.40
C GLY A 70 -19.71 -6.53 -25.32
N LYS A 71 -19.29 -5.36 -25.82
CA LYS A 71 -17.89 -4.96 -25.96
C LYS A 71 -17.52 -3.83 -25.01
N MET A 72 -16.37 -3.97 -24.35
CA MET A 72 -15.75 -2.91 -23.56
C MET A 72 -14.95 -1.97 -24.47
N TYR A 73 -15.57 -0.87 -24.92
CA TYR A 73 -14.86 0.14 -25.70
C TYR A 73 -13.86 0.93 -24.86
N PHE A 74 -12.74 1.34 -25.48
CA PHE A 74 -11.66 2.07 -24.82
C PHE A 74 -12.15 3.30 -24.05
N ASN A 75 -13.03 4.12 -24.64
CA ASN A 75 -13.56 5.32 -23.99
C ASN A 75 -14.41 5.02 -22.74
N ILE A 76 -15.11 3.88 -22.72
CA ILE A 76 -15.89 3.43 -21.57
C ILE A 76 -14.94 2.92 -20.49
N ALA A 77 -13.98 2.06 -20.87
CA ALA A 77 -12.95 1.55 -19.97
C ALA A 77 -12.13 2.68 -19.34
N ASP A 78 -11.62 3.60 -20.16
CA ASP A 78 -10.78 4.71 -19.72
C ASP A 78 -11.47 5.56 -18.65
N ARG A 79 -12.69 6.03 -18.94
CA ARG A 79 -13.46 6.84 -17.99
C ARG A 79 -13.85 6.05 -16.73
N LEU A 80 -14.22 4.79 -16.87
CA LEU A 80 -14.59 3.92 -15.75
C LEU A 80 -13.41 3.68 -14.81
N PHE A 81 -12.31 3.14 -15.33
CA PHE A 81 -11.15 2.73 -14.54
C PHE A 81 -10.41 3.93 -13.95
N ASN A 82 -10.27 5.04 -14.69
CA ASN A 82 -9.69 6.27 -14.12
C ASN A 82 -10.52 6.80 -12.95
N SER A 83 -11.85 6.70 -13.01
CA SER A 83 -12.70 7.15 -11.90
C SER A 83 -12.55 6.25 -10.67
N ILE A 84 -12.73 4.93 -10.85
CA ILE A 84 -12.80 4.00 -9.71
C ILE A 84 -11.42 3.70 -9.10
N LEU A 85 -10.38 3.56 -9.93
CA LEU A 85 -9.03 3.23 -9.43
C LEU A 85 -8.39 4.44 -8.77
N LYS A 86 -8.72 5.66 -9.19
CA LYS A 86 -8.32 6.89 -8.49
C LYS A 86 -8.97 6.98 -7.11
N LYS A 87 -10.29 6.78 -6.99
CA LYS A 87 -10.98 6.75 -5.68
C LYS A 87 -10.37 5.69 -4.75
N ASN A 88 -10.07 4.51 -5.30
CA ASN A 88 -9.42 3.43 -4.57
C ASN A 88 -7.99 3.78 -4.13
N PHE A 89 -7.20 4.39 -5.03
CA PHE A 89 -5.89 4.93 -4.71
C PHE A 89 -5.94 5.95 -3.57
N ASP A 90 -6.86 6.92 -3.62
CA ASP A 90 -7.02 7.95 -2.59
C ASP A 90 -7.34 7.33 -1.22
N LEU A 91 -8.22 6.32 -1.20
CA LEU A 91 -8.59 5.60 0.02
C LEU A 91 -7.41 4.82 0.64
N ILE A 92 -6.69 4.04 -0.18
CA ILE A 92 -5.58 3.19 0.28
C ILE A 92 -4.36 4.03 0.66
N SER A 93 -4.00 5.00 -0.18
CA SER A 93 -2.86 5.88 0.10
C SER A 93 -3.12 6.76 1.32
N GLY A 94 -4.36 7.22 1.53
CA GLY A 94 -4.78 7.94 2.73
C GLY A 94 -4.58 7.10 3.99
N TYR A 95 -5.17 5.90 4.04
CA TYR A 95 -5.00 5.00 5.19
C TYR A 95 -3.53 4.65 5.45
N SER A 96 -2.78 4.32 4.40
CA SER A 96 -1.36 3.95 4.51
C SER A 96 -0.49 5.13 5.00
N THR A 97 -0.85 6.36 4.61
CA THR A 97 -0.18 7.59 5.05
C THR A 97 -0.48 7.90 6.52
N ASP A 98 -1.71 7.62 6.99
CA ASP A 98 -2.07 7.75 8.40
C ASP A 98 -1.31 6.73 9.25
N VAL A 99 -1.23 5.47 8.80
CA VAL A 99 -0.41 4.43 9.44
C VAL A 99 1.06 4.89 9.54
N GLN A 100 1.63 5.39 8.45
CA GLN A 100 3.00 5.89 8.45
C GLN A 100 3.20 7.08 9.39
N SER A 101 2.19 7.95 9.53
CA SER A 101 2.23 9.10 10.43
C SER A 101 2.29 8.66 11.89
N GLU A 102 1.47 7.67 12.26
CA GLU A 102 1.51 7.07 13.58
C GLU A 102 2.85 6.37 13.86
N LEU A 103 3.36 5.59 12.89
CA LEU A 103 4.66 4.94 13.00
C LEU A 103 5.81 5.95 13.20
N ASN A 104 5.79 7.07 12.47
CA ASN A 104 6.78 8.15 12.65
C ASN A 104 6.68 8.78 14.04
N GLN A 105 5.45 9.07 14.52
CA GLN A 105 5.24 9.60 15.86
C GLN A 105 5.74 8.64 16.94
N LEU A 106 5.43 7.35 16.84
CA LEU A 106 5.87 6.31 17.78
C LEU A 106 7.40 6.14 17.77
N ALA A 107 8.04 6.34 16.62
CA ALA A 107 9.50 6.34 16.52
C ALA A 107 10.16 7.63 17.06
N GLY A 108 9.37 8.67 17.37
CA GLY A 108 9.83 9.98 17.81
C GLY A 108 10.29 10.89 16.66
N PHE A 109 9.95 10.56 15.41
CA PHE A 109 10.28 11.35 14.24
C PHE A 109 9.22 12.42 13.98
N LYS A 110 9.65 13.69 13.91
CA LYS A 110 8.81 14.82 13.50
C LYS A 110 8.77 14.96 11.97
N LEU A 111 8.62 13.85 11.27
CA LEU A 111 8.58 13.79 9.81
C LEU A 111 7.13 13.64 9.34
N LYS A 112 6.72 14.50 8.41
CA LYS A 112 5.42 14.37 7.77
C LYS A 112 5.44 13.18 6.81
N SER A 113 4.40 12.36 6.86
CA SER A 113 4.23 11.27 5.89
C SER A 113 3.96 11.81 4.50
N GLN A 114 4.48 11.10 3.50
CA GLN A 114 4.39 11.42 2.10
C GLN A 114 3.30 10.57 1.44
N ILE A 115 2.58 11.17 0.51
CA ILE A 115 1.61 10.47 -0.34
C ILE A 115 2.33 10.12 -1.66
N PRO A 116 2.23 8.89 -2.17
CA PRO A 116 2.82 8.54 -3.46
C PRO A 116 2.09 9.27 -4.60
N GLU A 117 2.68 9.26 -5.79
CA GLU A 117 1.98 9.67 -7.00
C GLU A 117 1.12 8.51 -7.51
N LEU A 118 -0.04 8.83 -8.10
CA LEU A 118 -0.86 7.82 -8.77
C LEU A 118 -0.10 7.26 -9.97
N ASN A 119 0.06 5.94 -10.02
CA ASN A 119 0.68 5.27 -11.14
C ASN A 119 -0.31 5.17 -12.32
N GLN A 120 -0.32 6.21 -13.16
CA GLN A 120 -1.20 6.28 -14.32
C GLN A 120 -0.91 5.17 -15.34
N ASP A 121 0.37 4.83 -15.56
CA ASP A 121 0.76 3.77 -16.49
C ASP A 121 0.13 2.41 -16.15
N ARG A 122 -0.06 2.11 -14.86
CA ARG A 122 -0.78 0.90 -14.43
C ARG A 122 -2.26 0.94 -14.78
N ILE A 123 -2.91 2.09 -14.63
CA ILE A 123 -4.33 2.27 -15.03
C ILE A 123 -4.45 2.13 -16.53
N ASP A 124 -3.60 2.82 -17.28
CA ASP A 124 -3.59 2.79 -18.75
C ASP A 124 -3.34 1.37 -19.27
N GLY A 125 -2.46 0.60 -18.61
CA GLY A 125 -2.23 -0.81 -18.90
C GLY A 125 -3.49 -1.67 -18.71
N ILE A 126 -4.25 -1.46 -17.64
CA ILE A 126 -5.53 -2.15 -17.39
C ILE A 126 -6.55 -1.75 -18.46
N VAL A 127 -6.69 -0.45 -18.76
CA VAL A 127 -7.62 0.09 -19.76
C VAL A 127 -7.33 -0.48 -21.14
N ASN A 128 -6.07 -0.46 -21.56
CA ASN A 128 -5.65 -1.01 -22.86
C ASN A 128 -5.96 -2.50 -22.95
N ARG A 129 -5.66 -3.27 -21.90
CA ARG A 129 -5.90 -4.72 -21.93
C ARG A 129 -7.38 -5.07 -21.86
N ILE A 130 -8.19 -4.37 -21.06
CA ILE A 130 -9.63 -4.65 -20.93
C ILE A 130 -10.47 -4.14 -22.11
N SER A 131 -9.89 -3.33 -23.00
CA SER A 131 -10.58 -2.88 -24.23
C SER A 131 -10.04 -3.54 -25.50
N SER A 132 -9.15 -4.53 -25.35
CA SER A 132 -8.44 -5.16 -26.48
C SER A 132 -9.20 -6.28 -27.19
N GLU A 133 -10.22 -6.87 -26.54
CA GLU A 133 -11.01 -7.95 -27.13
C GLU A 133 -12.39 -7.44 -27.57
N ASP A 134 -12.92 -8.01 -28.65
CA ASP A 134 -14.30 -7.75 -29.07
C ASP A 134 -15.32 -8.38 -28.12
N ASP A 135 -14.97 -9.53 -27.55
CA ASP A 135 -15.79 -10.29 -26.61
C ASP A 135 -15.31 -10.04 -25.17
N PHE A 136 -16.12 -9.32 -24.40
CA PHE A 136 -15.81 -8.98 -23.02
C PHE A 136 -15.71 -10.21 -22.10
N GLU A 137 -16.36 -11.33 -22.42
CA GLU A 137 -16.29 -12.52 -21.57
C GLU A 137 -14.86 -13.07 -21.45
N LYS A 138 -14.06 -12.93 -22.51
CA LYS A 138 -12.65 -13.40 -22.56
C LYS A 138 -11.72 -12.65 -21.61
N ILE A 139 -12.13 -11.47 -21.16
CA ILE A 139 -11.32 -10.56 -20.35
C ILE A 139 -11.93 -10.22 -18.99
N LEU A 140 -13.07 -10.84 -18.63
CA LEU A 140 -13.69 -10.69 -17.30
C LEU A 140 -12.73 -10.97 -16.14
N TRP A 141 -11.73 -11.84 -16.35
CA TRP A 141 -10.72 -12.14 -15.34
C TRP A 141 -9.88 -10.92 -14.94
N LEU A 142 -9.79 -9.89 -15.78
CA LEU A 142 -9.07 -8.65 -15.49
C LEU A 142 -9.75 -7.81 -14.39
N LEU A 143 -11.05 -8.00 -14.18
CA LEU A 143 -11.79 -7.35 -13.09
C LEU A 143 -11.45 -7.93 -11.70
N LYS A 144 -10.66 -9.02 -11.64
CA LYS A 144 -10.36 -9.76 -10.42
C LYS A 144 -9.00 -9.37 -9.83
N GLU A 145 -8.04 -10.28 -9.90
CA GLU A 145 -6.72 -10.14 -9.28
C GLU A 145 -5.91 -8.92 -9.73
N PRO A 146 -6.02 -8.40 -10.97
CA PRO A 146 -5.35 -7.16 -11.34
C PRO A 146 -5.80 -5.97 -10.48
N ILE A 147 -7.08 -5.89 -10.12
CA ILE A 147 -7.63 -4.83 -9.24
C ILE A 147 -7.05 -4.95 -7.83
N VAL A 148 -6.99 -6.17 -7.30
CA VAL A 148 -6.39 -6.43 -5.98
C VAL A 148 -4.89 -6.12 -5.97
N THR A 149 -4.18 -6.50 -7.04
CA THR A 149 -2.74 -6.25 -7.19
C THR A 149 -2.45 -4.76 -7.31
N PHE A 150 -3.29 -4.01 -8.04
CA PHE A 150 -3.23 -2.56 -8.09
C PHE A 150 -3.35 -1.97 -6.68
N SER A 151 -4.37 -2.37 -5.93
CA SER A 151 -4.58 -1.90 -4.55
C SER A 151 -3.40 -2.20 -3.62
N GLN A 152 -2.83 -3.40 -3.66
CA GLN A 152 -1.63 -3.73 -2.89
C GLN A 152 -0.42 -2.88 -3.29
N SER A 153 -0.28 -2.60 -4.59
CA SER A 153 0.83 -1.80 -5.10
C SER A 153 0.78 -0.34 -4.62
N VAL A 154 -0.40 0.22 -4.36
CA VAL A 154 -0.54 1.56 -3.74
C VAL A 154 0.06 1.60 -2.33
N VAL A 155 -0.08 0.51 -1.57
CA VAL A 155 0.54 0.40 -0.23
C VAL A 155 2.06 0.38 -0.35
N ASP A 156 2.59 -0.41 -1.28
CA ASP A 156 4.03 -0.50 -1.52
C ASP A 156 4.61 0.83 -2.01
N ASP A 157 3.91 1.52 -2.91
CA ASP A 157 4.31 2.83 -3.43
C ASP A 157 4.29 3.88 -2.31
N THR A 158 3.32 3.82 -1.39
CA THR A 158 3.28 4.67 -0.19
C THR A 158 4.47 4.38 0.73
N LEU A 159 4.76 3.10 1.00
CA LEU A 159 5.91 2.67 1.80
C LEU A 159 7.21 3.18 1.18
N LYS A 160 7.41 2.95 -0.13
CA LYS A 160 8.60 3.37 -0.85
C LYS A 160 8.79 4.88 -0.79
N LYS A 161 7.77 5.68 -1.10
CA LYS A 161 7.85 7.15 -1.06
C LYS A 161 8.28 7.67 0.32
N ASN A 162 7.79 7.05 1.39
CA ASN A 162 8.11 7.45 2.75
C ASN A 162 9.52 7.02 3.18
N ILE A 163 9.95 5.82 2.82
CA ILE A 163 11.31 5.35 3.09
C ILE A 163 12.33 6.18 2.32
N ASP A 164 12.07 6.46 1.05
CA ASP A 164 12.91 7.34 0.22
C ASP A 164 13.06 8.73 0.87
N PHE A 165 11.96 9.28 1.38
CA PHE A 165 11.96 10.58 2.08
C PHE A 165 12.78 10.53 3.39
N GLN A 166 12.60 9.47 4.18
CA GLN A 166 13.32 9.28 5.43
C GLN A 166 14.83 9.06 5.22
N ALA A 167 15.20 8.31 4.19
CA ALA A 167 16.59 8.14 3.80
C ALA A 167 17.24 9.46 3.34
N LYS A 168 16.51 10.27 2.56
CA LYS A 168 16.95 11.63 2.19
C LYS A 168 17.13 12.55 3.40
N ALA A 169 16.39 12.31 4.48
CA ALA A 169 16.56 13.01 5.76
C ALA A 169 17.74 12.47 6.59
N GLY A 170 18.52 11.51 6.07
CA GLY A 170 19.70 10.96 6.72
C GLY A 170 19.45 9.75 7.63
N LEU A 171 18.21 9.23 7.66
CA LEU A 171 17.91 7.99 8.35
C LEU A 171 18.40 6.77 7.55
N LYS A 172 18.59 5.64 8.23
CA LYS A 172 18.95 4.36 7.61
C LYS A 172 17.81 3.35 7.79
N PRO A 173 16.71 3.49 7.03
CA PRO A 173 15.59 2.57 7.12
C PRO A 173 15.96 1.18 6.61
N LYS A 174 15.23 0.19 7.13
CA LYS A 174 15.36 -1.22 6.77
C LYS A 174 14.02 -1.75 6.32
N ILE A 175 13.99 -2.37 5.16
CA ILE A 175 12.80 -3.00 4.60
C ILE A 175 12.86 -4.50 4.88
N VAL A 176 11.72 -5.09 5.17
CA VAL A 176 11.58 -6.55 5.31
C VAL A 176 10.48 -7.02 4.38
N ARG A 177 10.80 -7.87 3.40
CA ARG A 177 9.80 -8.56 2.59
C ARG A 177 9.50 -9.91 3.22
N LYS A 178 8.27 -10.12 3.69
CA LYS A 178 7.83 -11.38 4.30
C LYS A 178 6.95 -12.17 3.36
N LEU A 179 7.19 -13.48 3.35
CA LEU A 179 6.39 -14.43 2.59
C LEU A 179 5.08 -14.72 3.31
N VAL A 180 4.03 -14.91 2.53
CA VAL A 180 2.73 -15.38 3.02
C VAL A 180 2.38 -16.68 2.32
N GLY A 181 2.05 -17.73 3.09
CA GLY A 181 1.63 -19.03 2.56
C GLY A 181 2.71 -19.76 1.74
N LYS A 182 2.29 -20.55 0.75
CA LYS A 182 3.18 -21.27 -0.18
C LYS A 182 3.61 -20.35 -1.33
N ALA A 183 4.46 -19.37 -1.03
CA ALA A 183 4.97 -18.42 -2.02
C ALA A 183 5.74 -19.12 -3.15
N CYS A 184 5.70 -18.55 -4.36
CA CYS A 184 6.45 -19.01 -5.53
C CYS A 184 7.96 -18.78 -5.36
N ASP A 185 8.78 -19.44 -6.18
CA ASP A 185 10.25 -19.37 -6.06
C ASP A 185 10.78 -17.96 -6.26
N TRP A 186 10.18 -17.18 -7.16
CA TRP A 186 10.55 -15.77 -7.34
C TRP A 186 10.30 -14.95 -6.08
N CYS A 187 9.12 -15.07 -5.45
CA CYS A 187 8.85 -14.40 -4.17
C CYS A 187 9.79 -14.86 -3.06
N ARG A 188 10.15 -16.15 -3.00
CA ARG A 188 11.13 -16.67 -2.03
C ARG A 188 12.50 -16.04 -2.23
N SER A 189 12.93 -15.83 -3.47
CA SER A 189 14.21 -15.19 -3.79
C SER A 189 14.28 -13.71 -3.35
N LEU A 190 13.13 -13.05 -3.21
CA LEU A 190 13.00 -11.66 -2.78
C LEU A 190 12.70 -11.51 -1.28
N ALA A 191 12.51 -12.61 -0.57
CA ALA A 191 12.21 -12.57 0.86
C ALA A 191 13.50 -12.27 1.64
N GLY A 192 13.41 -11.36 2.60
CA GLY A 192 14.58 -10.97 3.38
C GLY A 192 14.52 -9.54 3.86
N SER A 193 15.65 -9.08 4.39
CA SER A 193 15.82 -7.73 4.89
C SER A 193 16.82 -6.97 4.04
N TYR A 194 16.50 -5.71 3.75
CA TYR A 194 17.28 -4.83 2.88
C TYR A 194 17.54 -3.50 3.58
N ASP A 195 18.80 -3.09 3.63
CA ASP A 195 19.21 -1.79 4.16
C ASP A 195 19.12 -0.74 3.06
N TYR A 196 18.36 0.32 3.30
CA TYR A 196 18.16 1.40 2.33
C TYR A 196 19.44 2.28 2.23
N PRO A 197 19.85 2.75 1.03
CA PRO A 197 19.16 2.70 -0.27
C PRO A 197 19.42 1.44 -1.11
N ASN A 198 20.10 0.44 -0.58
CA ASN A 198 20.49 -0.76 -1.33
C ASN A 198 19.33 -1.78 -1.39
N VAL A 199 18.21 -1.37 -2.00
CA VAL A 199 17.00 -2.18 -2.17
C VAL A 199 16.75 -2.40 -3.66
N PRO A 200 16.78 -3.66 -4.15
CA PRO A 200 16.42 -3.97 -5.53
C PRO A 200 14.98 -3.53 -5.84
N SER A 201 14.74 -3.02 -7.06
CA SER A 201 13.39 -2.60 -7.50
C SER A 201 12.36 -3.72 -7.38
N ASP A 202 12.78 -4.96 -7.62
CA ASP A 202 11.93 -6.14 -7.60
C ASP A 202 11.32 -6.45 -6.22
N VAL A 203 11.89 -5.90 -5.14
CA VAL A 203 11.33 -6.01 -3.78
C VAL A 203 9.93 -5.38 -3.69
N TYR A 204 9.55 -4.49 -4.59
CA TYR A 204 8.20 -3.90 -4.66
C TYR A 204 7.32 -4.51 -5.74
N HIS A 205 7.87 -5.39 -6.59
CA HIS A 205 7.11 -6.03 -7.65
C HIS A 205 6.26 -7.19 -7.11
N ARG A 206 5.13 -7.41 -7.79
CA ARG A 206 4.14 -8.44 -7.44
C ARG A 206 3.77 -9.22 -8.70
N HIS A 207 3.66 -10.54 -8.55
CA HIS A 207 3.02 -11.41 -9.53
C HIS A 207 1.53 -11.53 -9.20
N GLU A 208 0.75 -12.11 -10.12
CA GLU A 208 -0.68 -12.37 -9.90
C GLU A 208 -0.91 -13.17 -8.61
N ARG A 209 -1.89 -12.78 -7.77
CA ARG A 209 -2.21 -13.44 -6.49
C ARG A 209 -1.11 -13.39 -5.42
N CYS A 210 -0.14 -12.49 -5.53
CA CYS A 210 0.90 -12.33 -4.50
C CYS A 210 0.36 -11.59 -3.27
N ARG A 211 0.24 -12.29 -2.13
CA ARG A 211 -0.13 -11.72 -0.83
C ARG A 211 1.05 -11.46 0.12
N CYS A 212 2.29 -11.57 -0.37
CA CYS A 212 3.48 -11.25 0.42
C CYS A 212 3.46 -9.79 0.87
N THR A 213 4.05 -9.49 2.02
CA THR A 213 4.09 -8.13 2.58
C THR A 213 5.46 -7.51 2.40
N VAL A 214 5.48 -6.21 2.14
CA VAL A 214 6.68 -5.38 2.28
C VAL A 214 6.46 -4.54 3.53
N GLU A 215 7.32 -4.73 4.52
CA GLU A 215 7.17 -4.16 5.84
C GLU A 215 8.32 -3.20 6.15
N TYR A 216 7.96 -2.17 6.91
CA TYR A 216 8.86 -1.16 7.39
C TYR A 216 8.39 -0.63 8.74
N ASP A 217 9.29 -0.57 9.71
CA ASP A 217 9.04 0.01 11.02
C ASP A 217 10.11 1.08 11.32
N PRO A 218 9.74 2.37 11.34
CA PRO A 218 10.67 3.45 11.70
C PRO A 218 11.25 3.33 13.11
N ARG A 219 10.63 2.55 14.01
CA ARG A 219 11.12 2.34 15.38
C ARG A 219 12.40 1.51 15.43
N ASP A 220 12.65 0.71 14.40
CA ASP A 220 13.84 -0.16 14.31
C ASP A 220 15.09 0.58 13.78
N ILE A 221 14.97 1.86 13.42
CA ILE A 221 16.04 2.66 12.83
C ILE A 221 17.09 3.07 13.88
N ASP A 222 18.36 2.93 13.51
CA ASP A 222 19.48 3.52 14.26
C ASP A 222 19.42 5.06 14.20
N ARG A 223 19.29 5.69 15.37
CA ARG A 223 19.15 7.16 15.53
C ARG A 223 20.46 7.93 15.40
N LYS A 224 21.58 7.26 15.11
CA LYS A 224 22.87 7.92 14.92
C LYS A 224 22.79 8.97 13.81
N ARG A 225 23.39 10.12 14.06
CA ARG A 225 23.51 11.24 13.11
C ARG A 225 24.95 11.36 12.66
N GLN A 226 25.17 11.62 11.38
CA GLN A 226 26.50 11.94 10.90
C GLN A 226 26.75 13.45 11.06
N ASP A 227 27.81 13.80 11.76
CA ASP A 227 28.28 15.17 11.84
C ASP A 227 28.82 15.63 10.47
N VAL A 228 28.42 16.82 10.01
CA VAL A 228 28.71 17.29 8.64
C VAL A 228 30.20 17.58 8.44
N TRP A 229 30.90 18.03 9.47
CA TRP A 229 32.30 18.46 9.40
C TRP A 229 33.26 17.31 9.63
N SER A 230 33.08 16.57 10.72
CA SER A 230 33.94 15.45 11.13
C SER A 230 33.59 14.14 10.44
N LYS A 231 32.41 14.04 9.79
CA LYS A 231 31.86 12.81 9.19
C LYS A 231 31.68 11.65 10.18
N ASN A 232 31.82 11.91 11.48
CA ASN A 232 31.64 10.91 12.52
C ASN A 232 30.16 10.67 12.82
N TRP A 233 29.82 9.43 13.16
CA TRP A 233 28.47 9.06 13.58
C TRP A 233 28.34 9.22 15.09
N VAL A 234 27.39 10.07 15.51
CA VAL A 234 27.10 10.37 16.91
C VAL A 234 25.72 9.83 17.25
N ASP A 235 25.62 9.07 18.34
CA ASP A 235 24.34 8.71 18.94
C ASP A 235 23.88 9.86 19.85
N PRO A 236 22.82 10.61 19.48
CA PRO A 236 22.36 11.76 20.26
C PRO A 236 21.86 11.36 21.66
N ASP A 237 21.47 10.10 21.85
CA ASP A 237 20.96 9.57 23.12
C ASP A 237 22.06 8.88 23.94
N LYS A 238 23.33 8.91 23.50
CA LYS A 238 24.44 8.19 24.14
C LYS A 238 24.58 8.53 25.63
N ASP A 239 24.54 9.81 25.97
CA ASP A 239 24.74 10.27 27.34
C ASP A 239 23.53 9.93 28.22
N ALA A 240 22.32 10.01 27.68
CA ALA A 240 21.09 9.59 28.36
C ALA A 240 21.11 8.08 28.67
N LYS A 241 21.50 7.25 27.69
CA LYS A 241 21.67 5.80 27.86
C LYS A 241 22.75 5.46 28.90
N ILE A 242 23.85 6.22 28.93
CA ILE A 242 24.90 6.05 29.95
C ILE A 242 24.38 6.42 31.34
N ALA A 243 23.61 7.51 31.47
CA ALA A 243 23.02 7.93 32.74
C ALA A 243 21.99 6.91 33.26
N GLU A 244 21.14 6.36 32.38
CA GLU A 244 20.18 5.32 32.73
C GLU A 244 20.90 4.03 33.19
N ARG A 245 21.97 3.62 32.50
CA ARG A 245 22.81 2.48 32.91
C ARG A 245 23.48 2.68 34.27
N LYS A 246 23.91 3.90 34.61
CA LYS A 246 24.46 4.23 35.94
C LYS A 246 23.42 4.04 37.05
N ASN A 247 22.13 4.25 36.75
CA ASN A 247 21.03 4.12 37.70
C ASN A 247 20.51 2.68 37.88
N LEU A 248 20.80 1.76 36.94
CA LEU A 248 20.38 0.36 37.05
C LEU A 248 21.04 -0.35 38.25
N ASN A 249 22.32 -0.10 38.50
CA ASN A 249 23.06 -0.71 39.63
C ASN A 249 22.72 -0.08 41.01
N LEU A 250 21.96 1.02 41.05
CA LEU A 250 21.54 1.67 42.30
C LEU A 250 20.19 1.15 42.82
N LYS A 251 19.42 0.41 42.01
CA LYS A 251 18.11 -0.13 42.38
C LYS A 251 18.14 -1.48 43.10
N GLU A 252 19.28 -2.17 43.16
CA GLU A 252 19.42 -3.47 43.85
C GLU A 252 19.84 -3.36 45.34
N ARG A 253 19.93 -2.15 45.89
CA ARG A 253 20.14 -1.94 47.34
C ARG A 253 18.85 -1.48 48.01
N LYS A 254 17.90 -2.40 48.19
CA LYS A 254 16.83 -2.31 49.19
C LYS A 254 16.54 -3.68 49.76
#